data_AF-A0A819BJH7-F1
#
_entry.id   AF-A0A819BJH7-F1
#
_cell.length_a   1.000
_cell.length_b   1.000
_cell.length_c   1.000
_cell.angle_alpha   90.00
_cell.angle_beta   90.00
_cell.angle_gamma   90.00
#
_symmetry.space_group_name_H-M   'P 1'
#
loop_
_entity.id
_entity.type
_entity.pdbx_description
1 polymer ?
#
loop_
_entity_poly.entity_id
_entity_poly.type
_entity_poly.pdbx_seq_one_letter_code
_entity_poly.pdbx_strand_id
1 'polypeptide(L)'
;MSETTSITKIYDEEIAKAYLSEEVAAALPTVIEYRSNMSKARRKKTPVILTSCIFEIPTFYQQTLAQKRFLLMDFFLKRGAERVIVYSTDQQMHLLFSNKTIFIDGTFSTAPNGFNQVFLIHVQEFGQGVPVAFCLLPNRRAATYIELFRRFKHEAILMNKQFQPQHVVSDFESALISAIRQEFPGTKHSGCLFHFIQCVHRKIIELGLGADYAQVLAIRQQCKQLMALSLMPIYQVEQQFKRIRDTSSSSLDDLFVYFDHQWINGTIPLFMWNSYELDHRTNNISEAYNRRFATRILKKHPNIWSFIQLIQNENVRLEHLIIQLAAGASCSKPTARTTAFQRRFQTLKSRFDNGEIEGKQLLNGLALLLGSHKKKN
;
A
#
# COMPACT_ATOMS: atom_id res chain seq x y z
N MET A 1 24.18 17.28 3.00
CA MET A 1 23.64 16.23 3.89
C MET A 1 22.15 16.08 3.61
N SER A 2 21.70 14.89 3.23
CA SER A 2 20.28 14.60 2.95
C SER A 2 19.43 14.74 4.22
N GLU A 3 18.27 15.40 4.14
CA GLU A 3 17.33 15.50 5.27
C GLU A 3 16.69 14.16 5.64
N THR A 4 16.78 13.15 4.75
CA THR A 4 16.19 11.82 4.94
C THR A 4 17.03 10.90 5.81
N THR A 5 18.26 11.29 6.19
CA THR A 5 19.12 10.48 7.05
C THR A 5 18.83 10.81 8.51
N SER A 6 18.64 9.77 9.35
CA SER A 6 18.49 9.93 10.80
C SER A 6 19.68 10.69 11.39
N ILE A 7 19.42 11.76 12.16
CA ILE A 7 20.49 12.54 12.79
C ILE A 7 21.29 11.67 13.77
N THR A 8 20.61 10.75 14.46
CA THR A 8 21.25 9.77 15.35
C THR A 8 22.18 8.86 14.55
N LYS A 9 21.76 8.39 13.37
CA LYS A 9 22.62 7.54 12.54
C LYS A 9 23.88 8.27 12.08
N ILE A 10 23.75 9.54 11.70
CA ILE A 10 24.91 10.38 11.34
C ILE A 10 25.82 10.52 12.57
N TYR A 11 25.26 10.80 13.75
CA TYR A 11 26.03 10.92 14.98
C TYR A 11 26.78 9.63 15.32
N ASP A 12 26.12 8.47 15.25
CA ASP A 12 26.72 7.18 15.53
C ASP A 12 27.84 6.85 14.51
N GLU A 13 27.64 7.16 13.22
CA GLU A 13 28.67 7.03 12.18
C GLU A 13 29.86 7.96 12.43
N GLU A 14 29.63 9.19 12.87
CA GLU A 14 30.70 10.15 13.17
C GLU A 14 31.46 9.79 14.45
N ILE A 15 30.77 9.33 15.51
CA ILE A 15 31.42 8.76 16.71
C ILE A 15 32.25 7.53 16.35
N ALA A 16 31.70 6.62 15.54
CA ALA A 16 32.40 5.41 15.14
C ALA A 16 33.66 5.70 14.29
N LYS A 17 33.70 6.82 13.58
CA LYS A 17 34.92 7.31 12.90
C LYS A 17 35.89 8.00 13.85
N ALA A 18 35.40 8.59 14.94
CA ALA A 18 36.17 9.39 15.89
C ALA A 18 36.84 8.57 17.01
N TYR A 19 37.05 7.26 16.81
CA TYR A 19 37.74 6.33 17.73
C TYR A 19 39.25 6.64 17.95
N LEU A 20 39.66 7.91 17.96
CA LEU A 20 41.07 8.31 17.80
C LEU A 20 41.75 8.90 19.04
N SER A 21 41.05 9.39 20.08
CA SER A 21 41.59 9.63 21.44
C SER A 21 40.50 10.11 22.42
N GLU A 22 40.75 10.07 23.73
CA GLU A 22 39.85 10.65 24.75
C GLU A 22 39.62 12.16 24.54
N GLU A 23 40.62 12.87 24.03
CA GLU A 23 40.54 14.31 23.74
C GLU A 23 39.58 14.59 22.57
N VAL A 24 39.62 13.76 21.53
CA VAL A 24 38.68 13.86 20.39
C VAL A 24 37.26 13.53 20.85
N ALA A 25 37.09 12.52 21.71
CA ALA A 25 35.78 12.16 22.27
C ALA A 25 35.20 13.28 23.16
N ALA A 26 36.03 13.95 23.96
CA ALA A 26 35.62 15.07 24.81
C ALA A 26 35.25 16.35 24.01
N ALA A 27 35.84 16.53 22.82
CA ALA A 27 35.53 17.66 21.94
C ALA A 27 34.27 17.45 21.09
N LEU A 28 33.74 16.23 21.00
CA LEU A 28 32.53 15.96 20.23
C LEU A 28 31.28 16.46 20.98
N PRO A 29 30.31 17.08 20.27
CA PRO A 29 29.04 17.47 20.88
C PRO A 29 28.31 16.25 21.45
N THR A 30 27.56 16.45 22.52
CA THR A 30 26.64 15.41 23.00
C THR A 30 25.58 15.11 21.93
N VAL A 31 24.96 13.92 21.98
CA VAL A 31 23.92 13.55 21.00
C VAL A 31 22.75 14.55 20.99
N ILE A 32 22.47 15.19 22.13
CA ILE A 32 21.41 16.20 22.28
C ILE A 32 21.81 17.49 21.54
N GLU A 33 23.03 17.98 21.77
CA GLU A 33 23.56 19.18 21.10
C GLU A 33 23.73 18.94 19.60
N TYR A 34 24.26 17.78 19.22
CA TYR A 34 24.39 17.38 17.83
C TYR A 34 23.02 17.37 17.13
N ARG A 35 21.99 16.79 17.78
CA ARG A 35 20.61 16.84 17.29
C ARG A 35 20.08 18.26 17.15
N SER A 36 20.29 19.12 18.15
CA SER A 36 19.86 20.51 18.15
C SER A 36 20.52 21.31 17.03
N ASN A 37 21.84 21.24 16.93
CA ASN A 37 22.65 21.97 15.94
C ASN A 37 22.35 21.51 14.52
N MET A 38 22.28 20.20 14.29
CA MET A 38 21.90 19.63 12.99
C MET A 38 20.47 19.99 12.60
N SER A 39 19.52 19.98 13.54
CA SER A 39 18.14 20.40 13.27
C SER A 39 18.07 21.89 12.91
N LYS A 40 18.82 22.76 13.60
CA LYS A 40 18.94 24.18 13.27
C LYS A 40 19.58 24.39 11.90
N ALA A 41 20.66 23.67 11.60
CA ALA A 41 21.35 23.75 10.32
C ALA A 41 20.46 23.29 9.15
N ARG A 42 19.68 22.21 9.33
CA ARG A 42 18.67 21.77 8.36
C ARG A 42 17.62 22.85 8.13
N ARG A 43 17.02 23.40 9.21
CA ARG A 43 16.00 24.47 9.13
C ARG A 43 16.46 25.72 8.38
N LYS A 44 17.76 26.05 8.39
CA LYS A 44 18.29 27.18 7.60
C LYS A 44 18.23 26.96 6.08
N LYS A 45 18.20 25.70 5.63
CA LYS A 45 18.16 25.31 4.21
C LYS A 45 16.78 24.85 3.75
N THR A 46 15.92 24.42 4.68
CA THR A 46 14.54 24.04 4.40
C THR A 46 13.69 25.30 4.22
N PRO A 47 12.87 25.40 3.16
CA PRO A 47 11.88 26.47 3.06
C PRO A 47 10.93 26.45 4.27
N VAL A 48 10.18 27.54 4.47
CA VAL A 48 9.24 27.67 5.59
C VAL A 48 8.39 26.41 5.74
N ILE A 49 8.30 25.89 6.97
CA ILE A 49 7.45 24.74 7.29
C ILE A 49 6.02 25.27 7.37
N LEU A 50 5.20 24.89 6.40
CA LEU A 50 3.90 25.51 6.19
C LEU A 50 2.82 24.77 6.98
N THR A 51 1.91 25.55 7.58
CA THR A 51 0.70 25.07 8.26
C THR A 51 -0.50 24.95 7.33
N SER A 52 -0.39 25.43 6.08
CA SER A 52 -1.41 25.35 5.05
C SER A 52 -0.88 24.62 3.81
N CYS A 53 -1.79 24.13 2.96
CA CYS A 53 -1.46 23.54 1.66
C CYS A 53 -1.26 24.59 0.54
N ILE A 54 -1.37 25.89 0.86
CA ILE A 54 -1.20 27.00 -0.08
C ILE A 54 0.26 27.49 0.03
N PHE A 55 1.08 27.10 -0.93
CA PHE A 55 2.49 27.48 -0.99
C PHE A 55 3.06 27.26 -2.39
N GLU A 56 4.08 28.03 -2.73
CA GLU A 56 4.85 27.79 -3.95
C GLU A 56 5.85 26.66 -3.75
N ILE A 57 5.97 25.77 -4.74
CA ILE A 57 6.95 24.69 -4.73
C ILE A 57 8.22 25.23 -5.39
N PRO A 58 9.36 25.35 -4.69
CA PRO A 58 10.60 25.82 -5.32
C PRO A 58 11.08 24.87 -6.43
N THR A 59 11.76 25.39 -7.44
CA THR A 59 12.20 24.64 -8.63
C THR A 59 12.92 23.33 -8.31
N PHE A 60 13.79 23.32 -7.29
CA PHE A 60 14.48 22.11 -6.84
C PHE A 60 13.52 20.96 -6.49
N TYR A 61 12.36 21.28 -5.90
CA TYR A 61 11.33 20.32 -5.51
C TYR A 61 10.35 20.00 -6.65
N GLN A 62 10.47 20.64 -7.80
CA GLN A 62 9.70 20.31 -9.01
C GLN A 62 10.40 19.29 -9.91
N GLN A 63 11.68 18.99 -9.62
CA GLN A 63 12.55 18.19 -10.47
C GLN A 63 13.02 16.90 -9.78
N THR A 64 13.53 15.94 -10.54
CA THR A 64 14.27 14.80 -10.00
C THR A 64 15.68 15.25 -9.57
N LEU A 65 16.43 14.40 -8.86
CA LEU A 65 17.84 14.67 -8.56
C LEU A 65 18.72 14.74 -9.83
N ALA A 66 18.23 14.22 -10.95
CA ALA A 66 18.83 14.35 -12.28
C ALA A 66 18.26 15.55 -13.07
N GLN A 67 17.58 16.49 -12.40
CA GLN A 67 17.03 17.74 -12.98
C GLN A 67 15.98 17.52 -14.09
N LYS A 68 15.33 16.36 -14.13
CA LYS A 68 14.19 16.09 -15.03
C LYS A 68 12.87 16.54 -14.40
N ARG A 69 11.83 16.76 -15.21
CA ARG A 69 10.47 17.03 -14.71
C ARG A 69 10.03 15.93 -13.74
N PHE A 70 9.51 16.32 -12.58
CA PHE A 70 9.02 15.39 -11.56
C PHE A 70 7.70 15.80 -10.93
N LEU A 71 7.47 17.10 -10.75
CA LEU A 71 6.14 17.62 -10.47
C LEU A 71 5.30 17.50 -11.75
N LEU A 72 4.39 16.51 -11.77
CA LEU A 72 3.54 16.23 -12.92
C LEU A 72 2.31 17.15 -12.93
N MET A 73 1.68 17.32 -11.76
CA MET A 73 0.45 18.11 -11.64
C MET A 73 0.44 18.86 -10.31
N ASP A 74 -0.08 20.08 -10.34
CA ASP A 74 -0.37 20.90 -9.18
C ASP A 74 -1.65 21.69 -9.45
N PHE A 75 -2.73 21.38 -8.74
CA PHE A 75 -4.02 22.04 -8.98
C PHE A 75 -4.90 22.07 -7.74
N PHE A 76 -5.85 23.01 -7.74
CA PHE A 76 -6.89 23.14 -6.73
C PHE A 76 -8.22 22.56 -7.25
N LEU A 77 -8.98 21.93 -6.37
CA LEU A 77 -10.32 21.46 -6.67
C LEU A 77 -11.31 22.64 -6.70
N LYS A 78 -12.35 22.55 -7.54
CA LYS A 78 -13.30 23.64 -7.89
C LYS A 78 -14.07 24.31 -6.72
N ARG A 79 -13.90 23.87 -5.47
CA ARG A 79 -14.64 24.39 -4.28
C ARG A 79 -13.76 24.61 -3.04
N GLY A 80 -12.52 25.10 -3.19
CA GLY A 80 -11.75 25.61 -2.04
C GLY A 80 -10.23 25.49 -2.16
N ALA A 81 -9.54 25.76 -1.04
CA ALA A 81 -8.10 25.61 -0.83
C ALA A 81 -7.62 24.13 -0.83
N GLU A 82 -8.37 23.21 -1.45
CA GLU A 82 -8.03 21.79 -1.48
C GLU A 82 -7.14 21.49 -2.69
N ARG A 83 -5.84 21.37 -2.40
CA ARG A 83 -4.80 21.16 -3.40
C ARG A 83 -4.53 19.68 -3.62
N VAL A 84 -4.27 19.31 -4.86
CA VAL A 84 -3.74 18.01 -5.28
C VAL A 84 -2.38 18.23 -5.91
N ILE A 85 -1.38 17.48 -5.45
CA ILE A 85 -0.02 17.51 -6.00
C ILE A 85 0.34 16.10 -6.45
N VAL A 86 0.82 15.94 -7.68
CA VAL A 86 1.21 14.65 -8.24
C VAL A 86 2.67 14.70 -8.65
N TYR A 87 3.45 13.75 -8.13
CA TYR A 87 4.84 13.54 -8.50
C TYR A 87 5.00 12.25 -9.31
N SER A 88 5.58 12.39 -10.49
CA SER A 88 5.93 11.30 -11.41
C SER A 88 6.85 11.79 -12.52
N THR A 89 7.65 10.89 -13.09
CA THR A 89 8.45 11.13 -14.29
C THR A 89 7.72 10.68 -15.56
N ASP A 90 8.15 11.19 -16.72
CA ASP A 90 7.59 10.77 -18.01
C ASP A 90 7.73 9.26 -18.24
N GLN A 91 8.85 8.68 -17.80
CA GLN A 91 9.07 7.23 -17.88
C GLN A 91 8.08 6.45 -17.00
N GLN A 92 7.79 6.93 -15.80
CA GLN A 92 6.79 6.32 -14.93
C GLN A 92 5.37 6.42 -15.51
N MET A 93 5.04 7.54 -16.17
CA MET A 93 3.77 7.68 -16.89
C MET A 93 3.67 6.75 -18.09
N HIS A 94 4.77 6.54 -18.83
CA HIS A 94 4.82 5.52 -19.88
C HIS A 94 4.53 4.12 -19.34
N LEU A 95 5.09 3.78 -18.18
CA LEU A 95 4.81 2.50 -17.50
C LEU A 95 3.34 2.41 -17.07
N LEU A 96 2.79 3.47 -16.47
CA LEU A 96 1.38 3.52 -16.04
C LEU A 96 0.43 3.25 -17.21
N PHE A 97 0.62 3.94 -18.34
CA PHE A 97 -0.31 3.87 -19.48
C PHE A 97 -0.08 2.65 -20.37
N SER A 98 1.04 1.95 -20.24
CA SER A 98 1.33 0.72 -21.01
C SER A 98 0.96 -0.55 -20.26
N ASN A 99 0.76 -0.47 -18.94
CA ASN A 99 0.42 -1.61 -18.10
C ASN A 99 -1.10 -1.86 -18.04
N LYS A 100 -1.49 -3.14 -18.16
CA LYS A 100 -2.89 -3.56 -18.11
C LYS A 100 -3.44 -3.63 -16.68
N THR A 101 -2.58 -3.86 -15.70
CA THR A 101 -2.95 -3.98 -14.30
C THR A 101 -2.29 -2.88 -13.49
N ILE A 102 -3.08 -2.15 -12.71
CA ILE A 102 -2.59 -1.13 -11.79
C ILE A 102 -3.02 -1.44 -10.36
N PHE A 103 -2.18 -1.04 -9.41
CA PHE A 103 -2.43 -1.20 -7.98
C PHE A 103 -2.50 0.17 -7.34
N ILE A 104 -3.51 0.36 -6.51
CA ILE A 104 -3.76 1.63 -5.85
C ILE A 104 -3.75 1.38 -4.34
N ASP A 105 -3.02 2.21 -3.61
CA ASP A 105 -3.03 2.17 -2.15
C ASP A 105 -2.96 3.57 -1.54
N GLY A 106 -3.69 3.78 -0.45
CA GLY A 106 -3.71 5.02 0.31
C GLY A 106 -2.87 4.88 1.58
N THR A 107 -1.89 5.77 1.77
CA THR A 107 -1.06 5.77 2.98
C THR A 107 -1.23 7.07 3.77
N PHE A 108 -1.61 6.96 5.04
CA PHE A 108 -2.04 8.10 5.88
C PHE A 108 -0.93 8.65 6.77
N SER A 109 -0.19 7.79 7.46
CA SER A 109 0.89 8.19 8.38
C SER A 109 2.09 8.81 7.66
N THR A 110 2.16 8.57 6.36
CA THR A 110 3.17 9.06 5.42
C THR A 110 2.81 10.42 4.82
N ALA A 111 1.53 10.82 4.93
CA ALA A 111 1.01 12.04 4.34
C ALA A 111 1.60 13.27 5.02
N PRO A 112 2.17 14.21 4.25
CA PRO A 112 2.62 15.48 4.79
C PRO A 112 1.47 16.29 5.38
N ASN A 113 1.79 17.15 6.35
CA ASN A 113 0.82 18.09 6.90
C ASN A 113 0.16 18.91 5.78
N GLY A 114 -1.16 19.09 5.87
CA GLY A 114 -1.97 19.74 4.84
C GLY A 114 -2.60 18.79 3.81
N PHE A 115 -2.25 17.50 3.85
CA PHE A 115 -2.86 16.45 3.02
C PHE A 115 -3.42 15.33 3.89
N ASN A 116 -4.50 14.70 3.43
CA ASN A 116 -5.13 13.59 4.15
C ASN A 116 -4.42 12.26 3.91
N GLN A 117 -3.87 12.06 2.71
CA GLN A 117 -3.23 10.81 2.31
C GLN A 117 -2.18 11.03 1.21
N VAL A 118 -1.22 10.10 1.15
CA VAL A 118 -0.44 9.83 -0.06
C VAL A 118 -1.11 8.66 -0.78
N PHE A 119 -1.70 8.95 -1.92
CA PHE A 119 -2.31 7.99 -2.83
C PHE A 119 -1.27 7.53 -3.84
N LEU A 120 -0.91 6.25 -3.76
CA LEU A 120 0.15 5.63 -4.52
C LEU A 120 -0.43 4.76 -5.63
N ILE A 121 0.03 5.00 -6.86
CA ILE A 121 -0.28 4.13 -8.00
C ILE A 121 0.97 3.32 -8.32
N HIS A 122 0.82 2.01 -8.42
CA HIS A 122 1.87 1.09 -8.81
C HIS A 122 1.48 0.30 -10.05
N VAL A 123 2.49 -0.15 -10.77
CA VAL A 123 2.38 -1.19 -11.81
C VAL A 123 3.24 -2.38 -11.43
N GLN A 124 3.01 -3.51 -12.09
CA GLN A 124 3.87 -4.68 -11.97
C GLN A 124 4.86 -4.69 -13.14
N GLU A 125 6.13 -4.47 -12.85
CA GLU A 125 7.20 -4.55 -13.85
C GLU A 125 8.25 -5.57 -13.37
N PHE A 126 8.64 -6.51 -14.22
CA PHE A 126 9.59 -7.59 -13.88
C PHE A 126 9.25 -8.37 -12.60
N GLY A 127 7.94 -8.55 -12.31
CA GLY A 127 7.46 -9.23 -11.10
C GLY A 127 7.60 -8.41 -9.81
N GLN A 128 7.89 -7.10 -9.90
CA GLN A 128 8.00 -6.19 -8.78
C GLN A 128 6.98 -5.06 -8.85
N GLY A 129 6.63 -4.53 -7.68
CA GLY A 129 5.78 -3.34 -7.56
C GLY A 129 6.59 -2.09 -7.75
N VAL A 130 6.36 -1.42 -8.87
CA VAL A 130 7.00 -0.16 -9.19
C VAL A 130 5.97 0.95 -8.97
N PRO A 131 6.16 1.83 -7.98
CA PRO A 131 5.32 3.02 -7.87
C PRO A 131 5.61 3.92 -9.07
N VAL A 132 4.54 4.40 -9.69
CA VAL A 132 4.60 5.27 -10.87
C VAL A 132 3.99 6.63 -10.60
N ALA A 133 3.22 6.81 -9.52
CA ALA A 133 2.75 8.13 -9.12
C ALA A 133 2.61 8.25 -7.59
N PHE A 134 3.09 9.36 -7.06
CA PHE A 134 2.87 9.78 -5.68
C PHE A 134 1.90 10.96 -5.69
N CYS A 135 0.66 10.74 -5.27
CA CYS A 135 -0.38 11.76 -5.29
C CYS A 135 -0.70 12.20 -3.87
N LEU A 136 -0.45 13.47 -3.56
CA LEU A 136 -0.85 14.09 -2.30
C LEU A 136 -2.28 14.58 -2.43
N LEU A 137 -3.21 13.92 -1.72
CA LEU A 137 -4.63 14.21 -1.82
C LEU A 137 -5.18 14.90 -0.56
N PRO A 138 -6.05 15.91 -0.72
CA PRO A 138 -6.58 16.67 0.41
C PRO A 138 -7.69 15.91 1.16
N ASN A 139 -8.33 14.92 0.52
CA ASN A 139 -9.43 14.14 1.07
C ASN A 139 -9.59 12.80 0.32
N ARG A 140 -10.59 12.01 0.74
CA ARG A 140 -10.96 10.69 0.20
C ARG A 140 -12.32 10.67 -0.50
N ARG A 141 -12.67 11.76 -1.19
CA ARG A 141 -13.96 11.88 -1.88
C ARG A 141 -13.87 11.37 -3.31
N ALA A 142 -14.94 10.76 -3.81
CA ALA A 142 -15.02 10.25 -5.17
C ALA A 142 -14.68 11.34 -6.20
N ALA A 143 -15.15 12.57 -6.00
CA ALA A 143 -14.87 13.72 -6.86
C ALA A 143 -13.36 14.02 -7.00
N THR A 144 -12.58 13.84 -5.93
CA THR A 144 -11.12 14.05 -5.94
C THR A 144 -10.43 12.98 -6.80
N TYR A 145 -10.80 11.71 -6.63
CA TYR A 145 -10.24 10.62 -7.44
C TYR A 145 -10.66 10.73 -8.91
N ILE A 146 -11.91 11.09 -9.18
CA ILE A 146 -12.42 11.32 -10.54
C ILE A 146 -11.59 12.40 -11.23
N GLU A 147 -11.38 13.56 -10.59
CA GLU A 147 -10.57 14.62 -11.17
C GLU A 147 -9.12 14.16 -11.37
N LEU A 148 -8.53 13.46 -10.40
CA LEU A 148 -7.18 12.90 -10.54
C LEU A 148 -7.06 11.95 -11.74
N PHE A 149 -7.99 11.01 -11.91
CA PHE A 149 -7.99 10.09 -13.04
C PHE A 149 -8.19 10.79 -14.38
N ARG A 150 -9.03 11.82 -14.44
CA ARG A 150 -9.19 12.66 -15.64
C ARG A 150 -7.90 13.38 -16.02
N ARG A 151 -7.15 13.89 -15.04
CA ARG A 151 -5.83 14.49 -15.31
C ARG A 151 -4.84 13.45 -15.82
N PHE A 152 -4.81 12.23 -15.26
CA PHE A 152 -3.97 11.17 -15.80
C PHE A 152 -4.37 10.78 -17.24
N LYS A 153 -5.66 10.71 -17.56
CA LYS A 153 -6.11 10.49 -18.95
C LYS A 153 -5.65 11.61 -19.87
N HIS A 154 -5.67 12.86 -19.42
CA HIS A 154 -5.15 13.99 -20.18
C HIS A 154 -3.64 13.85 -20.44
N GLU A 155 -2.84 13.52 -19.42
CA GLU A 155 -1.40 13.24 -19.60
C GLU A 155 -1.16 12.07 -20.57
N ALA A 156 -2.00 11.03 -20.55
CA ALA A 156 -1.89 9.93 -21.50
C ALA A 156 -2.11 10.40 -22.94
N ILE A 157 -3.11 11.27 -23.18
CA ILE A 157 -3.38 11.85 -24.50
C ILE A 157 -2.17 12.66 -24.99
N LEU A 158 -1.57 13.48 -24.12
CA LEU A 158 -0.35 14.25 -24.45
C LEU A 158 0.83 13.33 -24.82
N MET A 159 0.85 12.10 -24.32
CA MET A 159 1.86 11.08 -24.65
C MET A 159 1.44 10.15 -25.81
N ASN A 160 0.37 10.48 -26.55
CA ASN A 160 -0.20 9.62 -27.60
C ASN A 160 -0.55 8.20 -27.11
N LYS A 161 -1.04 8.11 -25.87
CA LYS A 161 -1.47 6.88 -25.20
C LYS A 161 -2.90 7.01 -24.70
N GLN A 162 -3.48 5.88 -24.30
CA GLN A 162 -4.76 5.83 -23.61
C GLN A 162 -4.56 5.30 -22.20
N PHE A 163 -5.13 5.97 -21.20
CA PHE A 163 -5.17 5.44 -19.84
C PHE A 163 -6.48 4.69 -19.60
N GLN A 164 -6.45 3.38 -19.84
CA GLN A 164 -7.56 2.46 -19.59
C GLN A 164 -7.03 1.10 -19.10
N PRO A 165 -6.81 0.93 -17.79
CA PRO A 165 -6.35 -0.35 -17.26
C PRO A 165 -7.42 -1.44 -17.46
N GLN A 166 -6.99 -2.68 -17.72
CA GLN A 166 -7.90 -3.84 -17.78
C GLN A 166 -8.27 -4.34 -16.38
N HIS A 167 -7.37 -4.17 -15.40
CA HIS A 167 -7.58 -4.59 -14.02
C HIS A 167 -7.03 -3.54 -13.05
N VAL A 168 -7.84 -3.20 -12.05
CA VAL A 168 -7.43 -2.37 -10.91
C VAL A 168 -7.52 -3.21 -9.65
N VAL A 169 -6.47 -3.14 -8.84
CA VAL A 169 -6.46 -3.71 -7.48
C VAL A 169 -6.31 -2.57 -6.48
N SER A 170 -7.24 -2.46 -5.54
CA SER A 170 -7.18 -1.44 -4.48
C SER A 170 -7.70 -1.98 -3.14
N ASP A 171 -7.74 -1.12 -2.13
CA ASP A 171 -8.56 -1.35 -0.95
C ASP A 171 -10.06 -1.25 -1.28
N PHE A 172 -10.90 -1.42 -0.25
CA PHE A 172 -12.36 -1.43 -0.36
C PHE A 172 -13.00 -0.06 -0.10
N GLU A 173 -12.30 1.03 -0.41
CA GLU A 173 -12.84 2.37 -0.21
C GLU A 173 -13.97 2.68 -1.22
N SER A 174 -15.18 2.95 -0.72
CA SER A 174 -16.37 3.17 -1.54
C SER A 174 -16.22 4.33 -2.54
N ALA A 175 -15.60 5.42 -2.10
CA ALA A 175 -15.32 6.59 -2.92
C ALA A 175 -14.37 6.26 -4.10
N LEU A 176 -13.34 5.45 -3.84
CA LEU A 176 -12.40 5.00 -4.85
C LEU A 176 -13.05 4.00 -5.82
N ILE A 177 -13.83 3.04 -5.31
CA ILE A 177 -14.61 2.10 -6.13
C ILE A 177 -15.54 2.86 -7.07
N SER A 178 -16.27 3.86 -6.56
CA SER A 178 -17.16 4.70 -7.36
C SER A 178 -16.41 5.45 -8.45
N ALA A 179 -15.25 6.03 -8.12
CA ALA A 179 -14.43 6.77 -9.08
C ALA A 179 -13.86 5.87 -10.18
N ILE A 180 -13.37 4.68 -9.83
CA ILE A 180 -12.86 3.70 -10.79
C ILE A 180 -13.97 3.25 -11.75
N ARG A 181 -15.16 2.91 -11.23
CA ARG A 181 -16.29 2.49 -12.07
C ARG A 181 -16.71 3.58 -13.06
N GLN A 182 -16.69 4.84 -12.63
CA GLN A 182 -17.05 5.97 -13.48
C GLN A 182 -15.99 6.26 -14.54
N GLU A 183 -14.72 6.31 -14.15
CA GLU A 183 -13.65 6.73 -15.06
C GLU A 183 -13.09 5.59 -15.90
N PHE A 184 -13.20 4.35 -15.46
CA PHE A 184 -12.71 3.18 -16.20
C PHE A 184 -13.83 2.14 -16.38
N PRO A 185 -14.86 2.45 -17.19
CA PRO A 185 -15.92 1.49 -17.47
C PRO A 185 -15.35 0.23 -18.13
N GLY A 186 -15.83 -0.95 -17.72
CA GLY A 186 -15.35 -2.24 -18.22
C GLY A 186 -14.07 -2.76 -17.57
N THR A 187 -13.39 -1.98 -16.75
CA THR A 187 -12.23 -2.43 -15.98
C THR A 187 -12.64 -3.39 -14.87
N LYS A 188 -11.96 -4.53 -14.77
CA LYS A 188 -12.11 -5.42 -13.62
C LYS A 188 -11.58 -4.69 -12.38
N HIS A 189 -12.33 -4.70 -11.29
CA HIS A 189 -11.88 -4.13 -10.03
C HIS A 189 -11.91 -5.21 -8.94
N SER A 190 -10.74 -5.53 -8.39
CA SER A 190 -10.59 -6.45 -7.27
C SER A 190 -10.07 -5.73 -6.04
N GLY A 191 -10.56 -6.15 -4.88
CA GLY A 191 -10.04 -5.73 -3.61
C GLY A 191 -8.80 -6.53 -3.22
N CYS A 192 -7.97 -5.90 -2.40
CA CYS A 192 -6.76 -6.49 -1.88
C CYS A 192 -7.06 -7.52 -0.76
N LEU A 193 -6.47 -8.72 -0.83
CA LEU A 193 -6.70 -9.81 0.12
C LEU A 193 -6.23 -9.45 1.52
N PHE A 194 -5.10 -8.77 1.63
CA PHE A 194 -4.58 -8.30 2.90
C PHE A 194 -5.55 -7.33 3.57
N HIS A 195 -6.08 -6.36 2.82
CA HIS A 195 -7.06 -5.42 3.32
C HIS A 195 -8.37 -6.10 3.72
N PHE A 196 -8.83 -7.10 2.96
CA PHE A 196 -9.99 -7.92 3.32
C PHE A 196 -9.77 -8.63 4.66
N ILE A 197 -8.65 -9.36 4.79
CA ILE A 197 -8.29 -10.08 6.02
C ILE A 197 -8.18 -9.11 7.20
N GLN A 198 -7.58 -7.93 6.99
CA GLN A 198 -7.50 -6.90 8.02
C GLN A 198 -8.88 -6.39 8.45
N CYS A 199 -9.81 -6.16 7.52
CA CYS A 199 -11.16 -5.73 7.85
C CYS A 199 -11.88 -6.75 8.75
N VAL A 200 -11.81 -8.04 8.41
CA VAL A 200 -12.40 -9.11 9.24
C VAL A 200 -11.70 -9.17 10.60
N HIS A 201 -10.37 -9.10 10.63
CA HIS A 201 -9.61 -9.13 11.89
C HIS A 201 -9.88 -7.94 12.80
N ARG A 202 -10.03 -6.73 12.23
CA ARG A 202 -10.43 -5.54 13.01
C ARG A 202 -11.80 -5.74 13.63
N LYS A 203 -12.77 -6.29 12.89
CA LYS A 203 -14.09 -6.58 13.43
C LYS A 203 -14.04 -7.60 14.58
N ILE A 204 -13.24 -8.66 14.45
CA ILE A 204 -13.02 -9.64 15.54
C ILE A 204 -12.56 -8.92 16.81
N ILE A 205 -11.62 -7.97 16.71
CA ILE A 205 -11.15 -7.20 17.87
C ILE A 205 -12.26 -6.28 18.40
N GLU A 206 -12.98 -5.57 17.52
CA GLU A 206 -14.06 -4.64 17.90
C GLU A 206 -15.20 -5.34 18.65
N LEU A 207 -15.49 -6.60 18.32
CA LEU A 207 -16.48 -7.43 19.00
C LEU A 207 -15.98 -8.06 20.31
N GLY A 208 -14.76 -7.72 20.77
CA GLY A 208 -14.18 -8.26 22.00
C GLY A 208 -13.59 -9.67 21.88
N LEU A 209 -13.64 -10.28 20.70
CA LEU A 209 -13.17 -11.66 20.45
C LEU A 209 -11.64 -11.78 20.32
N GLY A 210 -10.88 -10.73 20.62
CA GLY A 210 -9.42 -10.69 20.43
C GLY A 210 -8.68 -11.72 21.29
N ALA A 211 -9.07 -11.88 22.55
CA ALA A 211 -8.49 -12.88 23.46
C ALA A 211 -8.83 -14.30 23.02
N ASP A 212 -10.10 -14.55 22.68
CA ASP A 212 -10.57 -15.85 22.21
C ASP A 212 -9.91 -16.26 20.89
N TYR A 213 -9.81 -15.34 19.93
CA TYR A 213 -9.06 -15.58 18.71
C TYR A 213 -7.59 -15.91 18.99
N ALA A 214 -7.00 -15.32 20.03
CA ALA A 214 -5.62 -15.56 20.42
C ALA A 214 -5.42 -16.86 21.22
N GLN A 215 -6.42 -17.36 21.95
CA GLN A 215 -6.26 -18.46 22.91
C GLN A 215 -7.11 -19.70 22.57
N VAL A 216 -8.35 -19.51 22.08
CA VAL A 216 -9.29 -20.59 21.78
C VAL A 216 -9.12 -21.07 20.33
N LEU A 217 -8.63 -22.30 20.17
CA LEU A 217 -8.35 -22.92 18.86
C LEU A 217 -9.58 -22.98 17.95
N ALA A 218 -10.75 -23.37 18.48
CA ALA A 218 -11.99 -23.49 17.72
C ALA A 218 -12.43 -22.14 17.13
N ILE A 219 -12.49 -21.09 17.96
CA ILE A 219 -12.84 -19.73 17.55
C ILE A 219 -11.84 -19.21 16.51
N ARG A 220 -10.53 -19.39 16.77
CA ARG A 220 -9.50 -18.99 15.81
C ARG A 220 -9.68 -19.66 14.46
N GLN A 221 -9.99 -20.95 14.44
CA GLN A 221 -10.21 -21.71 13.22
C GLN A 221 -11.42 -21.19 12.45
N GLN A 222 -12.55 -20.93 13.11
CA GLN A 222 -13.76 -20.39 12.47
C GLN A 222 -13.55 -18.98 11.91
N CYS A 223 -12.88 -18.10 12.66
CA CYS A 223 -12.48 -16.78 12.17
C CYS A 223 -11.58 -16.88 10.93
N LYS A 224 -10.65 -17.83 10.89
CA LYS A 224 -9.80 -18.07 9.72
C LYS A 224 -10.57 -18.68 8.55
N GLN A 225 -11.56 -19.53 8.79
CA GLN A 225 -12.45 -20.04 7.75
C GLN A 225 -13.24 -18.90 7.10
N LEU A 226 -13.80 -17.97 7.88
CA LEU A 226 -14.45 -16.77 7.34
C LEU A 226 -13.51 -15.95 6.44
N MET A 227 -12.26 -15.74 6.88
CA MET A 227 -11.26 -15.06 6.06
C MET A 227 -10.87 -15.87 4.80
N ALA A 228 -10.87 -17.20 4.90
CA ALA A 228 -10.52 -18.10 3.80
C ALA A 228 -11.64 -18.24 2.75
N LEU A 229 -12.86 -17.76 3.02
CA LEU A 229 -13.93 -17.71 2.01
C LEU A 229 -13.54 -16.86 0.79
N SER A 230 -12.67 -15.85 0.96
CA SER A 230 -12.13 -15.09 -0.18
C SER A 230 -11.22 -15.93 -1.07
N LEU A 231 -10.76 -17.08 -0.61
CA LEU A 231 -9.90 -18.01 -1.32
C LEU A 231 -10.65 -19.26 -1.79
N MET A 232 -11.98 -19.29 -1.71
CA MET A 232 -12.81 -20.38 -2.21
C MET A 232 -13.31 -20.07 -3.63
N PRO A 233 -13.59 -21.10 -4.46
CA PRO A 233 -14.38 -20.90 -5.67
C PRO A 233 -15.69 -20.18 -5.34
N ILE A 234 -16.05 -19.18 -6.14
CA ILE A 234 -17.21 -18.30 -5.88
C ILE A 234 -18.48 -19.11 -5.58
N TYR A 235 -18.75 -20.16 -6.36
CA TYR A 235 -19.94 -21.00 -6.21
C TYR A 235 -19.98 -21.81 -4.89
N GLN A 236 -18.85 -21.98 -4.21
CA GLN A 236 -18.77 -22.67 -2.90
C GLN A 236 -18.94 -21.71 -1.72
N VAL A 237 -18.81 -20.39 -1.92
CA VAL A 237 -18.69 -19.42 -0.82
C VAL A 237 -19.91 -19.44 0.10
N GLU A 238 -21.12 -19.31 -0.46
CA GLU A 238 -22.34 -19.25 0.35
C GLU A 238 -22.62 -20.56 1.09
N GLN A 239 -22.42 -21.70 0.41
CA GLN A 239 -22.61 -23.01 1.02
C GLN A 239 -21.65 -23.20 2.21
N GLN A 240 -20.37 -22.86 2.03
CA GLN A 240 -19.40 -22.98 3.10
C GLN A 240 -19.66 -21.95 4.22
N PHE A 241 -20.08 -20.73 3.91
CA PHE A 241 -20.45 -19.74 4.91
C PHE A 241 -21.57 -20.25 5.83
N LYS A 242 -22.68 -20.76 5.26
CA LYS A 242 -23.79 -21.37 6.01
C LYS A 242 -23.30 -22.52 6.90
N ARG A 243 -22.50 -23.43 6.35
CA ARG A 243 -21.93 -24.56 7.09
C ARG A 243 -21.07 -24.13 8.29
N ILE A 244 -20.25 -23.08 8.16
CA ILE A 244 -19.47 -22.58 9.29
C ILE A 244 -20.42 -21.99 10.34
N ARG A 245 -21.40 -21.17 9.92
CA ARG A 245 -22.39 -20.55 10.81
C ARG A 245 -23.15 -21.59 11.64
N ASP A 246 -23.68 -22.63 11.00
CA ASP A 246 -24.47 -23.68 11.65
C ASP A 246 -23.68 -24.53 12.66
N THR A 247 -22.35 -24.53 12.56
CA THR A 247 -21.45 -25.28 13.45
C THR A 247 -20.69 -24.37 14.43
N SER A 248 -21.00 -23.07 14.45
CA SER A 248 -20.33 -22.09 15.30
C SER A 248 -21.03 -21.93 16.65
N SER A 249 -20.25 -21.54 17.66
CA SER A 249 -20.81 -21.16 18.95
C SER A 249 -21.55 -19.82 18.83
N SER A 250 -22.58 -19.64 19.65
CA SER A 250 -23.34 -18.37 19.72
C SER A 250 -22.47 -17.15 20.04
N SER A 251 -21.30 -17.35 20.65
CA SER A 251 -20.32 -16.28 20.86
C SER A 251 -19.79 -15.64 19.58
N LEU A 252 -20.00 -16.25 18.39
CA LEU A 252 -19.62 -15.69 17.10
C LEU A 252 -20.79 -15.06 16.33
N ASP A 253 -22.01 -15.07 16.87
CA ASP A 253 -23.22 -14.64 16.14
C ASP A 253 -23.08 -13.24 15.55
N ASP A 254 -22.61 -12.27 16.35
CA ASP A 254 -22.39 -10.89 15.88
C ASP A 254 -21.36 -10.80 14.74
N LEU A 255 -20.34 -11.66 14.77
CA LEU A 255 -19.35 -11.73 13.69
C LEU A 255 -19.96 -12.28 12.41
N PHE A 256 -20.83 -13.30 12.50
CA PHE A 256 -21.54 -13.85 11.35
C PHE A 256 -22.56 -12.86 10.80
N VAL A 257 -23.31 -12.16 11.65
CA VAL A 257 -24.23 -11.08 11.24
C VAL A 257 -23.47 -10.00 10.50
N TYR A 258 -22.36 -9.52 11.05
CA TYR A 258 -21.49 -8.57 10.35
C TYR A 258 -21.01 -9.11 9.00
N PHE A 259 -20.50 -10.34 8.96
CA PHE A 259 -19.91 -10.89 7.76
C PHE A 259 -20.96 -11.06 6.65
N ASP A 260 -22.15 -11.50 7.02
CA ASP A 260 -23.30 -11.64 6.14
C ASP A 260 -23.68 -10.29 5.52
N HIS A 261 -23.94 -9.28 6.35
CA HIS A 261 -24.34 -7.94 5.89
C HIS A 261 -23.24 -7.20 5.12
N GLN A 262 -21.97 -7.39 5.45
CA GLN A 262 -20.88 -6.64 4.84
C GLN A 262 -20.33 -7.29 3.58
N TRP A 263 -20.24 -8.63 3.54
CA TRP A 263 -19.49 -9.35 2.49
C TRP A 263 -20.35 -10.27 1.65
N ILE A 264 -21.30 -11.00 2.24
CA ILE A 264 -22.17 -11.92 1.50
C ILE A 264 -23.30 -11.15 0.79
N ASN A 265 -24.07 -10.39 1.57
CA ASN A 265 -25.24 -9.62 1.14
C ASN A 265 -24.98 -8.10 1.12
N GLY A 266 -23.72 -7.69 1.18
CA GLY A 266 -23.31 -6.28 1.22
C GLY A 266 -23.23 -5.62 -0.16
N THR A 267 -22.88 -4.34 -0.16
CA THR A 267 -22.75 -3.54 -1.39
C THR A 267 -21.47 -3.83 -2.19
N ILE A 268 -20.48 -4.48 -1.57
CA ILE A 268 -19.24 -4.91 -2.22
C ILE A 268 -19.49 -6.29 -2.83
N PRO A 269 -19.48 -6.42 -4.17
CA PRO A 269 -19.80 -7.70 -4.81
C PRO A 269 -18.81 -8.81 -4.43
N LEU A 270 -19.30 -10.04 -4.32
CA LEU A 270 -18.51 -11.24 -4.01
C LEU A 270 -17.24 -11.37 -4.86
N PHE A 271 -17.35 -11.16 -6.17
CA PHE A 271 -16.20 -11.26 -7.09
C PHE A 271 -15.09 -10.24 -6.80
N MET A 272 -15.40 -9.14 -6.10
CA MET A 272 -14.44 -8.08 -5.81
C MET A 272 -13.53 -8.47 -4.65
N TRP A 273 -14.06 -9.08 -3.59
CA TRP A 273 -13.26 -9.52 -2.44
C TRP A 273 -12.76 -10.97 -2.57
N ASN A 274 -13.28 -11.73 -3.54
CA ASN A 274 -12.77 -13.06 -3.87
C ASN A 274 -11.44 -12.98 -4.65
N SER A 275 -10.50 -13.81 -4.26
CA SER A 275 -9.13 -13.90 -4.79
C SER A 275 -8.79 -15.30 -5.33
N TYR A 276 -9.75 -16.22 -5.46
CA TYR A 276 -9.47 -17.61 -5.83
C TYR A 276 -8.87 -17.77 -7.25
N GLU A 277 -9.31 -16.92 -8.18
CA GLU A 277 -8.82 -16.87 -9.56
C GLU A 277 -7.72 -15.83 -9.78
N LEU A 278 -7.30 -15.12 -8.72
CA LEU A 278 -6.26 -14.09 -8.83
C LEU A 278 -4.88 -14.68 -8.56
N ASP A 279 -3.87 -14.23 -9.30
CA ASP A 279 -2.49 -14.49 -8.91
C ASP A 279 -2.18 -13.72 -7.62
N HIS A 280 -1.98 -14.43 -6.51
CA HIS A 280 -1.71 -13.81 -5.21
C HIS A 280 -0.37 -13.07 -5.15
N ARG A 281 0.54 -13.29 -6.11
CA ARG A 281 1.71 -12.41 -6.25
C ARG A 281 1.27 -10.98 -6.55
N THR A 282 0.39 -10.82 -7.53
CA THR A 282 -0.24 -9.56 -7.96
C THR A 282 -0.84 -8.83 -6.75
N ASN A 283 -1.53 -9.54 -5.85
CA ASN A 283 -2.19 -8.94 -4.69
C ASN A 283 -1.24 -8.31 -3.63
N ASN A 284 0.01 -8.77 -3.50
CA ASN A 284 0.96 -8.32 -2.46
C ASN A 284 2.02 -7.34 -2.99
N ILE A 285 1.97 -7.02 -4.28
CA ILE A 285 3.03 -6.29 -4.97
C ILE A 285 3.20 -4.85 -4.42
N SER A 286 2.10 -4.13 -4.20
CA SER A 286 2.12 -2.78 -3.64
C SER A 286 2.41 -2.77 -2.14
N GLU A 287 1.89 -3.72 -1.38
CA GLU A 287 2.06 -3.77 0.09
C GLU A 287 3.52 -3.89 0.53
N ALA A 288 4.32 -4.70 -0.18
CA ALA A 288 5.73 -4.86 0.13
C ALA A 288 6.49 -3.52 -0.08
N TYR A 289 6.18 -2.81 -1.17
CA TYR A 289 6.73 -1.49 -1.41
C TYR A 289 6.28 -0.50 -0.32
N ASN A 290 4.98 -0.42 -0.04
CA ASN A 290 4.41 0.56 0.90
C ASN A 290 4.95 0.37 2.31
N ARG A 291 5.13 -0.86 2.78
CA ARG A 291 5.79 -1.14 4.05
C ARG A 291 7.23 -0.63 4.06
N ARG A 292 8.00 -0.91 3.00
CA ARG A 292 9.39 -0.41 2.88
C ARG A 292 9.41 1.13 2.85
N PHE A 293 8.54 1.75 2.08
CA PHE A 293 8.42 3.20 1.97
C PHE A 293 8.10 3.82 3.33
N ALA A 294 7.13 3.27 4.07
CA ALA A 294 6.78 3.73 5.41
C ALA A 294 7.96 3.66 6.40
N THR A 295 8.81 2.63 6.32
CA THR A 295 10.00 2.55 7.20
C THR A 295 11.07 3.62 6.90
N ARG A 296 11.07 4.21 5.70
CA ARG A 296 11.99 5.29 5.33
C ARG A 296 11.50 6.67 5.79
N ILE A 297 10.25 6.77 6.22
CA ILE A 297 9.71 8.00 6.79
C ILE A 297 10.15 8.11 8.25
N LEU A 298 11.08 9.03 8.50
CA LEU A 298 11.69 9.23 9.82
C LEU A 298 10.68 9.65 10.90
N LYS A 299 9.61 10.35 10.51
CA LYS A 299 8.58 10.87 11.43
C LYS A 299 7.21 10.75 10.77
N LYS A 300 6.22 10.23 11.50
CA LYS A 300 4.81 10.27 11.08
C LYS A 300 4.43 11.72 10.75
N HIS A 301 3.71 11.90 9.64
CA HIS A 301 3.37 13.21 9.10
C HIS A 301 4.63 14.08 8.87
N PRO A 302 5.48 13.70 7.91
CA PRO A 302 6.66 14.48 7.58
C PRO A 302 6.26 15.89 7.10
N ASN A 303 7.17 16.86 7.21
CA ASN A 303 6.94 18.11 6.49
C ASN A 303 7.03 17.85 4.98
N ILE A 304 6.39 18.69 4.18
CA ILE A 304 6.28 18.50 2.73
C ILE A 304 7.64 18.43 2.04
N TRP A 305 8.62 19.23 2.46
CA TRP A 305 9.94 19.28 1.83
C TRP A 305 10.74 18.00 2.04
N SER A 306 10.76 17.50 3.28
CA SER A 306 11.42 16.23 3.58
C SER A 306 10.69 15.05 2.92
N PHE A 307 9.37 15.13 2.72
CA PHE A 307 8.63 14.14 1.94
C PHE A 307 9.03 14.17 0.46
N ILE A 308 9.07 15.36 -0.17
CA ILE A 308 9.47 15.49 -1.58
C ILE A 308 10.90 15.00 -1.78
N GLN A 309 11.83 15.33 -0.89
CA GLN A 309 13.19 14.78 -0.95
C GLN A 309 13.22 13.26 -0.81
N LEU A 310 12.36 12.68 0.04
CA LEU A 310 12.26 11.23 0.15
C LEU A 310 11.83 10.61 -1.18
N ILE A 311 10.79 11.12 -1.83
CA ILE A 311 10.31 10.56 -3.10
C ILE A 311 11.27 10.85 -4.27
N GLN A 312 12.02 11.96 -4.24
CA GLN A 312 13.13 12.21 -5.19
C GLN A 312 14.23 11.15 -5.04
N ASN A 313 14.60 10.79 -3.81
CA ASN A 313 15.55 9.71 -3.54
C ASN A 313 14.99 8.34 -3.92
N GLU A 314 13.69 8.09 -3.72
CA GLU A 314 13.04 6.88 -4.21
C GLU A 314 13.07 6.80 -5.74
N ASN A 315 12.83 7.92 -6.44
CA ASN A 315 12.88 7.96 -7.89
C ASN A 315 14.24 7.48 -8.43
N VAL A 316 15.35 7.95 -7.87
CA VAL A 316 16.70 7.49 -8.28
C VAL A 316 16.84 5.97 -8.11
N ARG A 317 16.38 5.42 -6.99
CA ARG A 317 16.44 3.97 -6.74
C ARG A 317 15.58 3.19 -7.73
N LEU A 318 14.42 3.72 -8.10
CA LEU A 318 13.49 3.10 -9.04
C LEU A 318 14.04 3.13 -10.47
N GLU A 319 14.61 4.25 -10.91
CA GLU A 319 15.27 4.35 -12.22
C GLU A 319 16.42 3.36 -12.31
N HIS A 320 17.29 3.29 -11.29
CA HIS A 320 18.36 2.29 -11.24
C HIS A 320 17.84 0.86 -11.29
N LEU A 321 16.78 0.56 -10.55
CA LEU A 321 16.16 -0.76 -10.53
C LEU A 321 15.61 -1.14 -11.91
N ILE A 322 14.90 -0.23 -12.58
CA ILE A 322 14.35 -0.46 -13.93
C ILE A 322 15.48 -0.73 -14.93
N ILE A 323 16.56 0.07 -14.91
CA ILE A 323 17.73 -0.12 -15.80
C ILE A 323 18.39 -1.47 -15.55
N GLN A 324 18.63 -1.83 -14.29
CA GLN A 324 19.23 -3.12 -13.93
C GLN A 324 18.38 -4.30 -14.41
N LEU A 325 17.08 -4.24 -14.21
CA LEU A 325 16.16 -5.30 -14.62
C LEU A 325 16.06 -5.40 -16.15
N ALA A 326 16.04 -4.27 -16.86
CA ALA A 326 16.10 -4.24 -18.31
C ALA A 326 17.41 -4.81 -18.86
N ALA A 327 18.52 -4.67 -18.13
CA ALA A 327 19.82 -5.27 -18.44
C ALA A 327 19.95 -6.76 -18.04
N GLY A 328 18.86 -7.40 -17.59
CA GLY A 328 18.83 -8.82 -17.24
C GLY A 328 19.24 -9.13 -15.79
N ALA A 329 19.36 -8.13 -14.92
CA ALA A 329 19.60 -8.39 -13.50
C ALA A 329 18.42 -9.16 -12.87
N SER A 330 18.75 -10.01 -11.89
CA SER A 330 17.74 -10.78 -11.15
C SER A 330 16.92 -9.88 -10.22
N CYS A 331 15.61 -10.04 -10.23
CA CYS A 331 14.73 -9.38 -9.27
C CYS A 331 14.83 -10.00 -7.87
N SER A 332 14.40 -9.24 -6.85
CA SER A 332 14.26 -9.78 -5.51
C SER A 332 13.26 -10.95 -5.52
N LYS A 333 13.71 -12.13 -5.06
CA LYS A 333 12.84 -13.30 -5.01
C LYS A 333 11.76 -13.09 -3.95
N PRO A 334 10.52 -13.56 -4.18
CA PRO A 334 9.50 -13.53 -3.14
C PRO A 334 9.99 -14.26 -1.90
N THR A 335 9.54 -13.82 -0.74
CA THR A 335 9.93 -14.45 0.53
C THR A 335 9.58 -15.95 0.51
N ALA A 336 10.33 -16.75 1.29
CA ALA A 336 10.02 -18.18 1.46
C ALA A 336 8.58 -18.39 1.91
N ARG A 337 8.05 -17.51 2.77
CA ARG A 337 6.65 -17.52 3.22
C ARG A 337 5.66 -17.30 2.07
N THR A 338 5.87 -16.28 1.24
CA THR A 338 5.01 -16.01 0.06
C THR A 338 5.05 -17.17 -0.91
N THR A 339 6.24 -17.72 -1.17
CA THR A 339 6.42 -18.86 -2.07
C THR A 339 5.73 -20.12 -1.54
N ALA A 340 5.86 -20.39 -0.24
CA ALA A 340 5.19 -21.52 0.42
C ALA A 340 3.66 -21.37 0.42
N PHE A 341 3.15 -20.16 0.68
CA PHE A 341 1.72 -19.86 0.58
C PHE A 341 1.21 -20.15 -0.83
N GLN A 342 1.83 -19.58 -1.86
CA GLN A 342 1.41 -19.77 -3.25
C GLN A 342 1.43 -21.24 -3.64
N ARG A 343 2.51 -21.97 -3.31
CA ARG A 343 2.62 -23.40 -3.61
C ARG A 343 1.48 -24.19 -2.97
N ARG A 344 1.25 -24.02 -1.68
CA ARG A 344 0.21 -24.76 -0.95
C ARG A 344 -1.20 -24.39 -1.42
N PHE A 345 -1.43 -23.11 -1.72
CA PHE A 345 -2.70 -22.65 -2.29
C PHE A 345 -2.98 -23.34 -3.63
N GLN A 346 -2.00 -23.36 -4.54
CA GLN A 346 -2.15 -24.04 -5.84
C GLN A 346 -2.33 -25.55 -5.69
N THR A 347 -1.65 -26.19 -4.74
CA THR A 347 -1.88 -27.62 -4.43
C THR A 347 -3.32 -27.85 -3.97
N LEU A 348 -3.83 -27.06 -3.01
CA LEU A 348 -5.21 -27.21 -2.54
C LEU A 348 -6.23 -26.95 -3.66
N LYS A 349 -6.00 -25.93 -4.48
CA LYS A 349 -6.82 -25.61 -5.64
C LYS A 349 -6.87 -26.79 -6.62
N SER A 350 -5.71 -27.29 -7.07
CA SER A 350 -5.64 -28.44 -7.99
C SER A 350 -6.31 -29.69 -7.45
N ARG A 351 -6.13 -30.02 -6.16
CA ARG A 351 -6.79 -31.18 -5.55
C ARG A 351 -8.31 -31.04 -5.53
N PHE A 352 -8.81 -29.84 -5.29
CA PHE A 352 -10.24 -29.58 -5.33
C PHE A 352 -10.79 -29.63 -6.76
N ASP A 353 -10.10 -29.01 -7.72
CA ASP A 353 -10.48 -29.00 -9.13
C ASP A 353 -10.49 -30.43 -9.73
N ASN A 354 -9.61 -31.31 -9.25
CA ASN A 354 -9.55 -32.73 -9.61
C ASN A 354 -10.58 -33.61 -8.86
N GLY A 355 -11.36 -33.04 -7.92
CA GLY A 355 -12.32 -33.80 -7.11
C GLY A 355 -11.71 -34.67 -6.00
N GLU A 356 -10.42 -34.50 -5.67
CA GLU A 356 -9.74 -35.26 -4.61
C GLU A 356 -10.11 -34.80 -3.20
N ILE A 357 -10.58 -33.55 -3.06
CA ILE A 357 -11.03 -32.97 -1.80
C ILE A 357 -12.35 -32.21 -1.99
N GLU A 358 -13.22 -32.26 -0.98
CA GLU A 358 -14.48 -31.54 -0.97
C GLU A 358 -14.31 -30.08 -0.50
N GLY A 359 -15.34 -29.25 -0.72
CA GLY A 359 -15.34 -27.83 -0.33
C GLY A 359 -15.02 -27.59 1.15
N LYS A 360 -15.48 -28.48 2.05
CA LYS A 360 -15.13 -28.41 3.49
C LYS A 360 -13.63 -28.62 3.74
N GLN A 361 -13.04 -29.60 3.06
CA GLN A 361 -11.61 -29.91 3.19
C GLN A 361 -10.75 -28.81 2.58
N LEU A 362 -11.15 -28.28 1.42
CA LEU A 362 -10.51 -27.12 0.80
C LEU A 362 -10.50 -25.92 1.76
N LEU A 363 -11.67 -25.54 2.29
CA LEU A 363 -11.80 -24.41 3.20
C LEU A 363 -10.91 -24.56 4.44
N ASN A 364 -10.89 -25.76 5.04
CA ASN A 364 -10.01 -26.05 6.17
C ASN A 364 -8.54 -25.88 5.82
N GLY A 365 -8.11 -26.38 4.66
CA GLY A 365 -6.75 -26.21 4.17
C GLY A 365 -6.38 -24.74 3.96
N LEU A 366 -7.27 -23.97 3.32
CA LEU A 366 -7.08 -22.55 3.05
C LEU A 366 -6.98 -21.72 4.34
N ALA A 367 -7.83 -22.01 5.33
CA ALA A 367 -7.78 -21.36 6.65
C ALA A 367 -6.42 -21.55 7.33
N LEU A 368 -5.77 -22.71 7.16
CA LEU A 368 -4.44 -22.98 7.71
C LEU A 368 -3.32 -22.20 7.00
N LEU A 369 -3.54 -21.76 5.75
CA LEU A 369 -2.58 -20.91 5.04
C LEU A 369 -2.54 -19.48 5.59
N LEU A 370 -3.67 -19.02 6.13
CA LEU A 370 -3.77 -17.71 6.74
C LEU A 370 -3.00 -17.71 8.07
N GLY A 371 -1.95 -16.90 8.14
CA GLY A 371 -1.13 -16.76 9.34
C GLY A 371 -1.94 -16.22 10.52
N SER A 372 -1.51 -16.52 11.75
CA SER A 372 -2.06 -15.82 12.92
C SER A 372 -1.61 -14.36 12.87
N HIS A 373 -2.54 -13.42 12.71
CA HIS A 373 -2.27 -11.98 12.82
C HIS A 373 -1.90 -11.64 14.27
N LYS A 374 -0.65 -11.92 14.65
CA LYS A 374 -0.07 -11.31 15.85
C LYS A 374 0.23 -9.85 15.50
N LYS A 375 -0.37 -8.90 16.24
CA LYS A 375 0.05 -7.50 16.24
C LYS A 375 1.58 -7.47 16.36
N LYS A 376 2.28 -6.95 15.36
CA LYS A 376 3.57 -6.30 15.63
C LYS A 376 3.19 -4.89 16.04
N ASN A 377 3.38 -4.59 17.32
CA ASN A 377 3.14 -3.30 17.94
C ASN A 377 3.84 -2.17 17.19
#